data_AF-A0A1F4PL14-F1
#
_entry.id   AF-A0A1F4PL14-F1
#
_cell.length_a   1.000
_cell.length_b   1.000
_cell.length_c   1.000
_cell.angle_alpha   90.00
_cell.angle_beta   90.00
_cell.angle_gamma   90.00
#
_symmetry.space_group_name_H-M   'P 1'
#
loop_
_entity.id
_entity.type
_entity.pdbx_description
1 polymer ?
#
loop_
_entity_poly.entity_id
_entity_poly.type
_entity_poly.pdbx_seq_one_letter_code
_entity_poly.pdbx_strand_id
1 'polypeptide(L)'
;MSCVGQAIFTKAEEIYLERFIDKELLDWSKQKKFKPLLLRGARQVGKTFTVRKLAKNFDNFIEINFESNPEFRDIFKPNLDAHRISRAISGITLEKIVPGKTLLFFKIKFDCKQGYNN
;
A
#
# COMPACT_ATOMS: atom_id res chain seq x y z
N MET A 1 -11.89 -43.03 -24.32
CA MET A 1 -12.64 -41.75 -24.34
C MET A 1 -12.12 -40.91 -23.18
N SER A 2 -11.52 -39.75 -23.52
CA SER A 2 -11.16 -38.53 -22.75
C SER A 2 -10.81 -38.65 -21.24
N CYS A 3 -9.60 -38.26 -20.81
CA CYS A 3 -9.21 -36.89 -20.39
C CYS A 3 -10.31 -36.20 -19.55
N VAL A 4 -10.09 -35.70 -18.32
CA VAL A 4 -9.19 -34.62 -17.88
C VAL A 4 -9.21 -34.70 -16.33
N GLY A 5 -8.21 -34.44 -15.50
CA GLY A 5 -7.07 -33.54 -15.58
C GLY A 5 -6.87 -33.04 -14.14
N GLN A 6 -5.77 -33.43 -13.49
CA GLN A 6 -5.36 -32.84 -12.23
C GLN A 6 -5.22 -31.33 -12.44
N ALA A 7 -6.02 -30.55 -11.73
CA ALA A 7 -5.80 -29.12 -11.61
C ALA A 7 -4.53 -28.91 -10.78
N ILE A 8 -3.39 -28.94 -11.46
CA ILE A 8 -2.16 -28.35 -10.95
C ILE A 8 -2.46 -26.86 -10.90
N PHE A 9 -2.75 -26.34 -9.71
CA PHE A 9 -2.77 -24.91 -9.44
C PHE A 9 -1.37 -24.37 -9.70
N THR A 10 -1.08 -23.99 -10.93
CA THR A 10 0.09 -23.18 -11.26
C THR A 10 -0.13 -21.82 -10.62
N LYS A 11 0.58 -21.53 -9.54
CA LYS A 11 0.84 -20.15 -9.14
C LYS A 11 1.42 -19.47 -10.38
N ALA A 12 0.68 -18.54 -10.96
CA ALA A 12 1.26 -17.60 -11.91
C ALA A 12 2.40 -16.90 -11.18
N GLU A 13 3.64 -17.19 -11.56
CA GLU A 13 4.75 -16.32 -11.19
C GLU A 13 4.45 -14.96 -11.81
N GLU A 14 3.97 -14.02 -10.99
CA GLU A 14 3.80 -12.64 -11.41
C GLU A 14 5.15 -12.13 -11.90
N ILE A 15 5.29 -11.94 -13.21
CA ILE A 15 6.49 -11.38 -13.82
C ILE A 15 6.65 -9.96 -13.29
N TYR A 16 7.60 -9.79 -12.37
CA TYR A 16 7.94 -8.51 -11.78
C TYR A 16 9.39 -8.18 -12.10
N LEU A 17 9.60 -7.06 -12.78
CA LEU A 17 10.95 -6.52 -13.00
C LEU A 17 11.46 -5.87 -11.72
N GLU A 18 12.52 -6.42 -11.14
CA GLU A 18 13.19 -5.86 -9.97
C GLU A 18 13.61 -4.41 -10.22
N ARG A 19 13.20 -3.51 -9.33
CA ARG A 19 13.52 -2.08 -9.42
C ARG A 19 14.57 -1.72 -8.37
N PHE A 20 15.41 -0.74 -8.69
CA PHE A 20 16.42 -0.22 -7.74
C PHE A 20 15.81 0.18 -6.38
N ILE A 21 14.63 0.83 -6.42
CA ILE A 21 13.91 1.27 -5.24
C ILE A 21 13.40 0.12 -4.34
N ASP A 22 13.30 -1.11 -4.85
CA ASP A 22 12.82 -2.24 -4.06
C ASP A 22 13.79 -2.54 -2.90
N LYS A 23 15.09 -2.42 -3.14
CA LYS A 23 16.12 -2.60 -2.11
C LYS A 23 16.04 -1.49 -1.06
N GLU A 24 15.93 -0.23 -1.49
CA GLU A 24 15.79 0.91 -0.57
C GLU A 24 14.55 0.78 0.32
N LEU A 25 13.45 0.30 -0.25
CA LEU A 25 12.20 0.06 0.48
C LEU A 25 12.30 -1.08 1.47
N LEU A 26 13.00 -2.16 1.11
CA LEU A 26 13.27 -3.27 2.01
C LEU A 26 14.22 -2.87 3.14
N ASP A 27 15.22 -2.04 2.86
CA ASP A 27 16.14 -1.54 3.88
C ASP A 27 15.43 -0.54 4.81
N TRP A 28 14.55 0.31 4.26
CA TRP A 28 13.68 1.19 5.03
C TRP A 28 12.78 0.41 5.98
N SER A 29 12.14 -0.68 5.54
CA SER A 29 11.23 -1.46 6.39
C SER A 29 11.92 -2.14 7.58
N LYS A 30 13.23 -2.37 7.49
CA LYS A 30 14.05 -3.00 8.54
C LYS A 30 14.57 -2.00 9.58
N GLN A 31 14.40 -0.70 9.39
CA GLN A 31 14.92 0.30 10.32
C GLN A 31 14.17 0.28 11.67
N LYS A 32 14.91 0.33 12.78
CA LYS A 32 14.33 0.39 14.14
C LYS A 32 13.50 1.65 14.40
N LYS A 33 13.76 2.74 13.67
CA LYS A 33 12.99 3.99 13.74
C LYS A 33 12.12 4.12 12.50
N PHE A 34 10.85 3.77 12.63
CA PHE A 34 9.86 3.89 11.55
C PHE A 34 9.59 5.37 11.23
N LYS A 35 10.28 5.89 10.21
CA LYS A 35 9.92 7.18 9.62
C LYS A 35 8.90 6.93 8.50
N PRO A 36 7.73 7.58 8.50
CA PRO A 36 6.81 7.52 7.37
C PRO A 36 7.52 7.88 6.08
N LEU A 37 7.32 7.08 5.03
CA LEU A 37 7.94 7.28 3.73
C LEU A 37 6.96 7.90 2.74
N LEU A 38 7.39 8.94 2.04
CA LEU A 38 6.62 9.55 0.97
C LEU A 38 7.15 9.14 -0.40
N LEU A 39 6.44 8.21 -1.06
CA LEU A 39 6.79 7.75 -2.40
C LEU A 39 6.21 8.69 -3.47
N ARG A 40 7.07 9.51 -4.08
CA ARG A 40 6.72 10.42 -5.20
C ARG A 40 7.21 9.90 -6.55
N GLY A 41 6.62 10.39 -7.64
CA GLY A 41 7.11 10.20 -9.01
C GLY A 41 6.00 10.38 -10.06
N ALA A 42 6.31 10.20 -11.34
CA ALA A 42 5.35 10.35 -12.44
C ALA A 42 4.14 9.39 -12.35
N ARG A 43 3.01 9.74 -12.98
CA ARG A 43 1.83 8.85 -13.07
C ARG A 43 2.21 7.56 -13.81
N GLN A 44 1.58 6.43 -13.44
CA GLN A 44 1.71 5.12 -14.11
C GLN A 44 3.09 4.41 -14.06
N VAL A 45 4.04 4.88 -13.25
CA VAL A 45 5.39 4.24 -13.14
C VAL A 45 5.47 3.00 -12.23
N GLY A 46 4.33 2.44 -11.80
CA GLY A 46 4.33 1.20 -11.00
C GLY A 46 4.60 1.35 -9.49
N LYS A 47 4.48 2.55 -8.90
CA LYS A 47 4.65 2.79 -7.45
C LYS A 47 3.84 1.81 -6.57
N THR A 48 2.55 1.66 -6.88
CA THR A 48 1.67 0.75 -6.13
C THR A 48 2.12 -0.71 -6.26
N PHE A 49 2.62 -1.13 -7.43
CA PHE A 49 3.14 -2.49 -7.62
C PHE A 49 4.36 -2.76 -6.75
N THR A 50 5.30 -1.83 -6.69
CA THR A 50 6.48 -1.92 -5.82
C THR A 50 6.07 -2.02 -4.34
N VAL A 51 5.12 -1.20 -3.88
CA VAL A 51 4.66 -1.26 -2.48
C VAL A 51 3.96 -2.60 -2.18
N ARG A 52 3.15 -3.12 -3.11
CA ARG A 52 2.51 -4.44 -2.95
C ARG A 52 3.53 -5.58 -2.96
N LYS A 53 4.62 -5.49 -3.72
CA LYS A 53 5.73 -6.45 -3.64
C LYS A 53 6.40 -6.38 -2.27
N LEU A 54 6.71 -5.17 -1.79
CA LEU A 54 7.26 -4.98 -0.45
C LEU A 54 6.34 -5.56 0.64
N ALA A 55 5.03 -5.36 0.49
CA ALA A 55 3.99 -5.83 1.41
C ALA A 55 4.01 -7.35 1.62
N LYS A 56 4.49 -8.14 0.63
CA LYS A 56 4.65 -9.60 0.77
C LYS A 56 5.64 -10.00 1.89
N ASN A 57 6.44 -9.07 2.39
CA ASN A 57 7.36 -9.28 3.53
C ASN A 57 6.74 -8.96 4.90
N PHE A 58 5.46 -8.58 4.95
CA PHE A 58 4.74 -8.22 6.17
C PHE A 58 3.62 -9.23 6.44
N ASP A 59 3.30 -9.43 7.73
CA ASP A 59 2.20 -10.31 8.16
C ASP A 59 0.85 -9.75 7.69
N ASN A 60 0.73 -8.42 7.63
CA ASN A 60 -0.49 -7.74 7.19
C ASN A 60 -0.21 -6.51 6.31
N PHE A 61 -1.12 -6.23 5.39
CA PHE A 61 -1.03 -5.08 4.48
C PHE A 61 -2.38 -4.38 4.33
N ILE A 62 -2.43 -3.12 4.73
CA ILE A 62 -3.62 -2.28 4.61
C ILE A 62 -3.34 -1.17 3.58
N GLU A 63 -4.01 -1.25 2.42
CA GLU A 63 -4.00 -0.20 1.40
C GLU A 63 -5.26 0.66 1.53
N ILE A 64 -5.08 1.95 1.85
CA ILE A 64 -6.17 2.93 1.89
C ILE A 64 -6.07 3.82 0.66
N ASN A 65 -7.04 3.70 -0.23
CA ASN A 65 -7.17 4.57 -1.39
C ASN A 65 -8.18 5.68 -1.11
N PHE A 66 -7.70 6.90 -0.87
CA PHE A 66 -8.57 8.05 -0.53
C PHE A 66 -9.47 8.53 -1.67
N GLU A 67 -9.31 8.01 -2.89
CA GLU A 67 -10.26 8.24 -3.99
C GLU A 67 -11.47 7.30 -3.87
N SER A 68 -11.24 6.03 -3.57
CA SER A 68 -12.28 5.01 -3.40
C SER A 68 -12.94 5.06 -2.02
N ASN A 69 -12.19 5.53 -1.02
CA ASN A 69 -12.58 5.52 0.39
C ASN A 69 -12.43 6.93 0.99
N PRO A 70 -13.28 7.90 0.57
CA PRO A 70 -13.21 9.28 1.03
C PRO A 70 -13.43 9.43 2.55
N GLU A 71 -14.16 8.51 3.18
CA GLU A 71 -14.44 8.46 4.62
C GLU A 71 -13.17 8.42 5.48
N PHE A 72 -12.09 7.81 4.97
CA PHE A 72 -10.82 7.76 5.69
C PHE A 72 -10.16 9.13 5.84
N ARG A 73 -10.56 10.14 5.06
CA ARG A 73 -10.04 11.51 5.21
C ARG A 73 -10.48 12.13 6.53
N ASP A 74 -11.68 11.79 7.01
CA ASP A 74 -12.24 12.35 8.23
C ASP A 74 -11.48 11.88 9.48
N ILE A 75 -10.85 10.70 9.40
CA ILE A 75 -9.99 10.17 10.46
C ILE A 75 -8.87 11.15 10.79
N PHE A 76 -8.35 11.91 9.83
CA PHE A 76 -7.22 12.82 10.02
C PHE A 76 -7.61 14.23 10.50
N LYS A 77 -8.89 14.60 10.47
CA LYS A 77 -9.36 15.97 10.78
C LYS A 77 -9.10 16.41 12.24
N PRO A 78 -9.35 15.59 13.28
CA PRO A 78 -9.23 16.06 14.66
C PRO A 78 -7.78 16.40 15.08
N ASN A 79 -6.83 15.55 14.70
CA ASN A 79 -5.38 15.72 14.94
C ASN A 79 -4.59 14.62 14.19
N LEU A 80 -3.26 14.74 14.16
CA LEU A 80 -2.36 13.76 13.51
C LEU A 80 -1.79 12.71 14.49
N ASP A 81 -2.52 12.38 15.57
CA ASP A 81 -2.08 11.36 16.53
C ASP A 81 -2.11 9.95 15.91
N ALA A 82 -0.93 9.31 15.84
CA ALA A 82 -0.77 8.01 15.19
C ALA A 82 -1.52 6.88 15.91
N HIS A 83 -1.66 6.94 17.24
CA HIS A 83 -2.38 5.92 18.01
C HIS A 83 -3.90 6.00 17.79
N ARG A 84 -4.46 7.21 17.72
CA ARG A 84 -5.86 7.44 17.38
C ARG A 84 -6.14 7.04 15.93
N ILE A 85 -5.31 7.49 14.99
CA ILE A 85 -5.48 7.19 13.56
C ILE A 85 -5.40 5.67 13.33
N SER A 86 -4.42 4.98 13.91
CA SER A 86 -4.30 3.52 13.77
C SER A 86 -5.51 2.79 14.37
N ARG A 87 -5.99 3.16 15.55
CA ARG A 87 -7.22 2.58 16.13
C ARG A 87 -8.45 2.79 15.27
N ALA A 88 -8.63 4.00 14.72
CA ALA A 88 -9.76 4.30 13.84
C ALA A 88 -9.71 3.46 12.57
N ILE A 89 -8.54 3.37 11.93
CA ILE A 89 -8.34 2.52 10.74
C ILE A 89 -8.62 1.06 11.07
N SER A 90 -8.07 0.53 12.17
CA SER A 90 -8.33 -0.85 12.61
C SER A 90 -9.81 -1.10 12.90
N GLY A 91 -10.54 -0.11 13.43
CA GLY A 91 -11.98 -0.21 13.66
C GLY A 91 -12.80 -0.29 12.37
N ILE A 92 -12.42 0.47 11.35
CA ILE A 92 -13.13 0.49 10.05
C ILE A 92 -12.77 -0.74 9.21
N THR A 93 -11.49 -1.08 9.14
CA THR A 93 -10.99 -2.21 8.33
C THR A 93 -11.21 -3.57 8.99
N LEU A 94 -11.49 -3.58 10.30
CA LEU A 94 -11.51 -4.77 11.16
C LEU A 94 -10.19 -5.55 11.18
N GLU A 95 -9.10 -4.92 10.74
CA GLU A 95 -7.76 -5.49 10.72
C GLU A 95 -6.88 -4.92 11.82
N LYS A 96 -6.05 -5.77 12.42
CA LYS A 96 -5.09 -5.35 13.45
C LYS A 96 -3.89 -4.67 12.80
N ILE A 97 -3.57 -3.47 13.28
CA ILE A 97 -2.32 -2.78 12.96
C ILE A 97 -1.29 -3.10 14.05
N VAL A 98 -0.31 -3.93 13.71
CA VAL A 98 0.76 -4.33 14.63
C VAL A 98 2.09 -3.72 14.16
N PRO A 99 2.76 -2.88 15.00
CA PRO A 99 4.04 -2.28 14.65
C PRO A 99 5.08 -3.33 14.23
N GLY A 100 5.79 -3.07 13.13
CA GLY A 100 6.80 -3.97 12.56
C GLY A 100 6.24 -5.19 11.82
N LYS A 101 4.92 -5.44 11.88
CA LYS A 101 4.25 -6.58 11.22
C LYS A 101 3.23 -6.15 10.17
N THR A 102 2.67 -4.95 10.31
CA THR A 102 1.68 -4.41 9.38
C THR A 102 2.28 -3.28 8.56
N LEU A 103 2.18 -3.37 7.24
CA LEU A 103 2.47 -2.28 6.33
C LEU A 103 1.19 -1.49 6.03
N LEU A 104 1.17 -0.21 6.41
CA LEU A 104 0.07 0.70 6.13
C LEU A 104 0.43 1.60 4.96
N PHE A 105 -0.34 1.54 3.87
CA PHE A 105 -0.10 2.31 2.66
C PHE A 105 -1.25 3.25 2.34
N PHE A 106 -0.94 4.54 2.31
CA PHE A 106 -1.86 5.62 1.99
C PHE A 106 -1.69 6.04 0.52
N LYS A 107 -2.73 5.83 -0.29
CA LYS A 107 -2.74 6.19 -1.70
C LYS A 107 -3.63 7.40 -1.93
N ILE A 108 -3.02 8.48 -2.39
CA ILE A 108 -3.70 9.72 -2.78
C ILE A 108 -3.48 9.90 -4.28
N LYS A 109 -4.56 10.15 -5.03
CA LYS A 109 -4.45 10.67 -6.39
C LYS A 109 -4.31 12.18 -6.32
N PHE A 110 -3.15 12.69 -6.73
CA PHE A 110 -3.03 14.11 -7.06
C PHE A 110 -3.72 14.31 -8.41
N ASP A 111 -4.95 14.82 -8.36
CA ASP A 111 -5.65 15.26 -9.55
C ASP A 111 -5.10 16.63 -9.94
N CYS A 112 -4.36 16.72 -11.04
CA CYS A 112 -4.18 18.01 -11.70
C CYS A 112 -5.47 18.28 -12.48
N LYS A 113 -6.39 19.03 -11.88
CA LYS A 113 -7.34 19.76 -12.73
C LYS A 113 -6.51 20.80 -13.48
N GLN A 114 -6.36 20.59 -14.78
CA GLN A 114 -5.81 21.59 -15.70
C GLN A 114 -6.66 22.84 -15.55
N GLY A 115 -6.09 23.89 -14.97
CA GLY A 115 -6.66 25.22 -14.93
C GLY A 115 -5.71 26.17 -15.64
N TYR A 116 -5.92 26.37 -16.94
CA TYR A 116 -5.66 27.65 -17.59
C TYR A 116 -6.45 27.72 -18.90
N ASN A 117 -7.73 28.11 -18.79
CA ASN A 117 -8.42 28.78 -19.88
C ASN A 117 -8.30 30.28 -19.57
N ASN A 118 -7.41 30.96 -20.27
CA ASN A 118 -7.51 32.40 -20.56
C ASN A 118 -7.43 32.54 -22.08
#